data_AF-A0A534R9A8-F1
#
_entry.id   AF-A0A534R9A8-F1
#
_cell.length_a   1.000
_cell.length_b   1.000
_cell.length_c   1.000
_cell.angle_alpha   90.00
_cell.angle_beta   90.00
_cell.angle_gamma   90.00
#
_symmetry.space_group_name_H-M   'P 1'
#
loop_
_entity.id
_entity.type
_entity.pdbx_description
1 polymer ?
#
loop_
_entity_poly.entity_id
_entity_poly.type
_entity_poly.pdbx_seq_one_letter_code
_entity_poly.pdbx_strand_id
1 'polypeptide(L)'
;MQATRRPDIDWLRVLAVYLYLVAGFLLACHPMLERLVQREWKRSLAVGLGATAVLLLALLGIAASPAVLLIGSAVAGWCFVVALVGLAHQFLTTSGPALRYLSESAFPVYVLHQAAIVLPGYFLIRLPLGIGTKFVLLLILSVSLTLAVYRWLVQPFTLPRFLLGMKPNACPLRRRGALSASAAAVLLAAVGLALPARSAAATPVGLWYAEGGAAQVAIEACGNELCGRVVWLGSPFDEEGCDLRDRHNPDPTLRSRRVMGLEVLQGLKPLPNGSWVSGSIYDPTTGNTYACHLTLDGDDRLRLRGYLGIPLLGRTTTWTRVGAGNRMCREDDR
;
A
#
# COMPACT_ATOMS: atom_id res chain seq x y z
N MET A 1 -9.04 -26.68 50.32
CA MET A 1 -9.74 -27.21 49.13
C MET A 1 -9.51 -26.25 47.96
N GLN A 2 -8.43 -26.46 47.21
CA GLN A 2 -8.16 -25.71 45.98
C GLN A 2 -9.02 -26.31 44.88
N ALA A 3 -10.07 -25.58 44.47
CA ALA A 3 -10.86 -25.95 43.31
C ALA A 3 -9.93 -26.00 42.09
N THR A 4 -9.76 -27.21 41.56
CA THR A 4 -9.15 -27.47 40.26
C THR A 4 -9.96 -26.73 39.20
N ARG A 5 -9.57 -25.49 38.89
CA ARG A 5 -10.06 -24.80 37.69
C ARG A 5 -9.67 -25.68 36.52
N ARG A 6 -10.67 -26.28 35.86
CA ARG A 6 -10.44 -26.97 34.60
C ARG A 6 -9.84 -25.94 33.62
N PRO A 7 -9.06 -26.36 32.62
CA PRO A 7 -8.71 -25.50 31.51
C PRO A 7 -9.90 -25.46 30.53
N ASP A 8 -11.07 -25.02 31.01
CA ASP A 8 -12.17 -24.68 30.13
C ASP A 8 -11.83 -23.36 29.42
N ILE A 9 -11.94 -23.38 28.08
CA ILE A 9 -11.80 -22.18 27.25
C ILE A 9 -12.85 -21.19 27.75
N ASP A 10 -12.39 -20.09 28.34
CA ASP A 10 -13.24 -19.02 28.82
C ASP A 10 -13.82 -18.27 27.61
N TRP A 11 -14.89 -18.83 27.04
CA TRP A 11 -15.55 -18.32 25.83
C TRP A 11 -15.99 -16.87 25.97
N LEU A 12 -16.24 -16.40 27.20
CA LEU A 12 -16.52 -14.99 27.49
C LEU A 12 -15.30 -14.11 27.20
N ARG A 13 -14.09 -14.55 27.56
CA ARG A 13 -12.85 -13.83 27.21
C ARG A 13 -12.58 -13.85 25.71
N VAL A 14 -12.82 -15.00 25.06
CA VAL A 14 -12.66 -15.12 23.61
C VAL A 14 -13.61 -14.16 22.89
N LEU A 15 -14.88 -14.15 23.29
CA LEU A 15 -15.89 -13.23 22.77
C LEU A 15 -15.50 -11.77 23.02
N ALA A 16 -15.04 -11.43 24.23
CA ALA A 16 -14.60 -10.08 24.55
C ALA A 16 -13.45 -9.62 23.64
N VAL A 17 -12.42 -10.44 23.45
CA VAL A 17 -11.28 -10.13 22.56
C VAL A 17 -11.76 -9.98 21.11
N TYR A 18 -12.64 -10.86 20.65
CA TYR A 18 -13.21 -10.77 19.29
C TYR A 18 -14.01 -9.49 19.09
N LEU A 19 -14.83 -9.08 20.06
CA LEU A 19 -15.57 -7.83 20.02
C LEU A 19 -14.65 -6.61 19.97
N TYR A 20 -13.54 -6.61 20.73
CA TYR A 20 -12.54 -5.55 20.63
C TYR A 20 -11.88 -5.50 19.25
N LEU A 21 -11.59 -6.65 18.65
CA LEU A 21 -11.04 -6.73 17.29
C LEU A 21 -12.01 -6.15 16.26
N VAL A 22 -13.28 -6.56 16.30
CA VAL A 22 -14.33 -6.08 15.38
C VAL A 22 -14.57 -4.58 15.57
N ALA A 23 -14.66 -4.10 16.82
CA ALA A 23 -14.80 -2.67 17.10
C ALA A 23 -13.61 -1.88 16.56
N GLY A 24 -12.37 -2.35 16.78
CA GLY A 24 -11.17 -1.75 16.23
C GLY A 24 -11.16 -1.71 14.69
N PHE A 25 -11.58 -2.80 14.05
CA PHE A 25 -11.71 -2.88 12.59
C PHE A 25 -12.72 -1.86 12.05
N LEU A 26 -13.92 -1.80 12.65
CA LEU A 26 -14.96 -0.86 12.24
C LEU A 26 -14.52 0.61 12.43
N LEU A 27 -13.79 0.91 13.51
CA LEU A 27 -13.20 2.23 13.74
C LEU A 27 -12.14 2.58 12.68
N ALA A 28 -11.31 1.61 12.29
CA ALA A 28 -10.28 1.80 11.26
C ALA A 28 -10.87 2.02 9.85
N CYS A 29 -12.03 1.44 9.56
CA CYS A 29 -12.72 1.63 8.27
C CYS A 29 -13.32 3.03 8.08
N HIS A 30 -13.35 3.88 9.12
CA HIS A 30 -14.03 5.18 9.04
C HIS A 30 -13.04 6.34 8.83
N PRO A 31 -13.02 6.99 7.66
CA PRO A 31 -12.03 8.02 7.31
C PRO A 31 -12.10 9.28 8.19
N MET A 32 -13.24 9.51 8.87
CA MET A 32 -13.37 10.62 9.82
C MET A 32 -12.49 10.42 11.06
N LEU A 33 -12.36 9.18 11.55
CA LEU A 33 -11.57 8.88 12.74
C LEU A 33 -10.07 9.06 12.47
N GLU A 34 -9.62 8.67 11.28
CA GLU A 34 -8.24 8.89 10.85
C GLU A 34 -7.87 10.39 10.88
N ARG A 35 -8.73 11.26 10.36
CA ARG A 35 -8.52 12.72 10.41
C ARG A 35 -8.50 13.27 11.84
N LEU A 36 -9.35 12.73 12.72
CA LEU A 36 -9.37 13.13 14.14
C LEU A 36 -8.09 12.70 14.86
N VAL A 37 -7.61 11.49 14.61
CA VAL A 37 -6.33 11.00 15.15
C VAL A 37 -5.19 11.92 14.70
N GLN A 38 -5.13 12.27 13.42
CA GLN A 38 -4.11 13.19 12.89
C GLN A 38 -4.18 14.60 13.49
N ARG A 39 -5.37 15.08 13.85
CA ARG A 39 -5.56 16.40 14.44
C ARG A 39 -5.21 16.43 15.92
N GLU A 40 -5.58 15.40 16.66
CA GLU A 40 -5.61 15.41 18.14
C GLU A 40 -4.45 14.63 18.79
N TRP A 41 -3.55 14.00 18.01
CA TRP A 41 -2.49 13.13 18.56
C TRP A 41 -1.60 13.81 19.61
N LYS A 42 -1.34 15.12 19.49
CA LYS A 42 -0.54 15.89 20.48
C LYS A 42 -1.26 16.03 21.83
N ARG A 43 -2.58 16.28 21.80
CA ARG A 43 -3.41 16.35 23.00
C ARG A 43 -3.54 14.96 23.63
N SER A 44 -3.70 13.94 22.80
CA SER A 44 -3.67 12.54 23.24
C SER A 44 -2.36 12.20 23.95
N LEU A 45 -1.21 12.61 23.39
CA LEU A 45 0.10 12.40 24.02
C LEU A 45 0.19 13.09 25.40
N ALA A 46 -0.28 14.33 25.51
CA ALA A 46 -0.29 15.06 26.77
C ALA A 46 -1.15 14.36 27.84
N VAL A 47 -2.33 13.88 27.47
CA VAL A 47 -3.20 13.10 28.37
C VAL A 47 -2.55 11.78 28.77
N GLY A 48 -1.90 11.08 27.82
CA GLY A 48 -1.18 9.83 28.10
C GLY A 48 -0.02 10.01 29.08
N LEU A 49 0.78 11.08 28.92
CA LEU A 49 1.85 11.44 29.84
C LEU A 49 1.31 11.79 31.24
N GLY A 50 0.21 12.55 31.29
CA GLY A 50 -0.46 12.89 32.55
C GLY A 50 -0.99 11.66 33.29
N ALA A 51 -1.67 10.75 32.59
CA ALA A 51 -2.14 9.49 33.15
C ALA A 51 -0.98 8.62 33.66
N THR A 52 0.15 8.61 32.95
CA THR A 52 1.36 7.89 33.37
C THR A 52 1.96 8.48 34.64
N ALA A 53 1.99 9.81 34.79
CA ALA A 53 2.43 10.45 36.02
C ALA A 53 1.54 10.05 37.21
N VAL A 54 0.22 9.97 37.02
CA VAL A 54 -0.71 9.49 38.06
C VAL A 54 -0.45 8.02 38.42
N LEU A 55 -0.17 7.17 37.43
CA LEU A 55 0.20 5.76 37.69
C LEU A 55 1.52 5.63 38.44
N LEU A 56 2.51 6.48 38.16
CA LEU A 56 3.78 6.53 38.89
C LEU A 56 3.56 6.97 40.35
N LEU A 57 2.70 7.96 40.60
CA LEU A 57 2.33 8.36 41.95
C LEU A 57 1.57 7.25 42.69
N ALA A 58 0.73 6.48 41.99
CA ALA A 58 0.08 5.29 42.55
C ALA A 58 1.10 4.20 42.90
N LEU A 59 2.12 3.97 42.08
CA LEU A 59 3.23 3.05 42.36
C LEU A 59 4.05 3.45 43.59
N LEU A 60 4.19 4.76 43.83
CA LEU A 60 4.85 5.31 45.02
C LEU A 60 3.96 5.29 46.29
N GLY A 61 2.74 4.76 46.19
CA GLY A 61 1.81 4.64 47.32
C GLY A 61 1.03 5.92 47.64
N ILE A 62 1.14 6.98 46.82
CA ILE A 62 0.53 8.29 47.09
C ILE A 62 -0.95 8.33 46.67
N ALA A 63 -1.34 7.60 45.62
CA ALA A 63 -2.68 7.59 45.05
C ALA A 63 -3.16 6.18 44.63
N ALA A 64 -2.81 5.16 45.42
CA ALA A 64 -3.01 3.76 45.07
C ALA A 64 -4.44 3.26 45.39
N SER A 65 -5.40 3.53 44.49
CA SER A 65 -6.65 2.77 44.46
C SER A 65 -6.69 1.84 43.23
N PRO A 66 -7.33 0.66 43.32
CA PRO A 66 -7.49 -0.23 42.17
C PRO A 66 -8.16 0.46 40.97
N ALA A 67 -9.10 1.38 41.24
CA ALA A 67 -9.77 2.17 40.21
C ALA A 67 -8.79 3.12 39.49
N VAL A 68 -7.91 3.80 40.22
CA VAL A 68 -6.89 4.69 39.63
C VAL A 68 -5.92 3.91 38.75
N LEU A 69 -5.49 2.72 39.18
CA LEU A 69 -4.60 1.87 38.38
C LEU A 69 -5.29 1.38 37.10
N LEU A 70 -6.54 0.92 37.20
CA LEU A 70 -7.28 0.38 36.06
C LEU A 70 -7.65 1.47 35.03
N ILE A 71 -8.22 2.59 35.50
CA ILE A 71 -8.60 3.70 34.63
C ILE A 71 -7.34 4.38 34.07
N GLY A 72 -6.35 4.64 34.91
CA GLY A 72 -5.11 5.28 34.49
C GLY A 72 -4.37 4.46 33.43
N SER A 73 -4.29 3.13 33.57
CA SER A 73 -3.64 2.27 32.58
C SER A 73 -4.41 2.19 31.26
N ALA A 74 -5.76 2.14 31.31
CA ALA A 74 -6.58 2.19 30.11
C ALA A 74 -6.44 3.51 29.36
N VAL A 75 -6.51 4.65 30.07
CA VAL A 75 -6.34 5.99 29.51
C VAL A 75 -4.94 6.15 28.91
N ALA A 76 -3.89 5.82 29.68
CA ALA A 76 -2.52 5.90 29.20
C ALA A 76 -2.31 5.05 27.93
N GLY A 77 -2.77 3.78 27.95
CA GLY A 77 -2.64 2.87 26.82
C GLY A 77 -3.27 3.40 25.55
N TRP A 78 -4.56 3.76 25.59
CA TRP A 78 -5.27 4.28 24.41
C TRP A 78 -4.71 5.61 23.92
N CYS A 79 -4.35 6.52 24.84
CA CYS A 79 -3.78 7.80 24.48
C CYS A 79 -2.42 7.67 23.80
N PHE A 80 -1.57 6.74 24.25
CA PHE A 80 -0.30 6.45 23.57
C PHE A 80 -0.49 5.78 22.22
N VAL A 81 -1.46 4.87 22.07
CA VAL A 81 -1.77 4.27 20.76
C VAL A 81 -2.14 5.36 19.74
N VAL A 82 -3.08 6.25 20.10
CA VAL A 82 -3.50 7.36 19.24
C VAL A 82 -2.33 8.32 18.95
N ALA A 83 -1.51 8.63 19.97
CA ALA A 83 -0.35 9.48 19.81
C ALA A 83 0.68 8.87 18.84
N LEU A 84 0.99 7.58 18.98
CA LEU A 84 1.96 6.86 18.15
C LEU A 84 1.46 6.71 16.71
N VAL A 85 0.18 6.40 16.50
CA VAL A 85 -0.41 6.31 15.17
C VAL A 85 -0.40 7.68 14.47
N GLY A 86 -0.78 8.75 15.18
CA GLY A 86 -0.71 10.12 14.64
C GLY A 86 0.72 10.56 14.33
N LEU A 87 1.68 10.24 15.20
CA LEU A 87 3.11 10.49 14.99
C LEU A 87 3.65 9.72 13.78
N ALA A 88 3.31 8.43 13.66
CA ALA A 88 3.68 7.60 12.53
C ALA A 88 3.15 8.20 11.22
N HIS A 89 1.91 8.70 11.19
CA HIS A 89 1.38 9.35 10.01
C HIS A 89 2.11 10.66 9.65
N GLN A 90 2.71 11.36 10.60
CA GLN A 90 3.48 12.58 10.32
C GLN A 90 4.88 12.26 9.77
N PHE A 91 5.56 11.25 10.31
CA PHE A 91 6.98 10.99 10.02
C PHE A 91 7.23 9.82 9.04
N LEU A 92 6.29 8.89 8.89
CA LEU A 92 6.41 7.68 8.07
C LEU A 92 5.55 7.76 6.79
N THR A 93 5.41 8.95 6.22
CA THR A 93 4.63 9.19 4.99
C THR A 93 5.29 8.65 3.71
N THR A 94 6.59 8.33 3.77
CA THR A 94 7.36 7.89 2.60
C THR A 94 7.60 6.39 2.61
N SER A 95 7.31 5.73 1.48
CA SER A 95 7.43 4.28 1.30
C SER A 95 8.86 3.85 0.99
N GLY A 96 9.80 4.08 1.93
CA GLY A 96 11.19 3.66 1.79
C GLY A 96 11.36 2.12 1.76
N PRO A 97 12.46 1.59 1.19
CA PRO A 97 12.70 0.15 1.12
C PRO A 97 12.81 -0.49 2.52
N ALA A 98 13.36 0.24 3.49
CA ALA A 98 13.44 -0.20 4.88
C ALA A 98 12.05 -0.27 5.55
N LEU A 99 11.20 0.75 5.36
CA LEU A 99 9.86 0.77 5.93
C LEU A 99 8.98 -0.34 5.34
N ARG A 100 9.11 -0.61 4.04
CA ARG A 100 8.42 -1.74 3.38
C ARG A 100 8.83 -3.09 4.00
N TYR A 101 10.13 -3.31 4.19
CA TYR A 101 10.64 -4.53 4.83
C TYR A 101 10.13 -4.68 6.28
N LEU A 102 10.17 -3.59 7.07
CA LEU A 102 9.69 -3.60 8.45
C LEU A 102 8.17 -3.85 8.53
N SER A 103 7.40 -3.24 7.64
CA SER A 103 5.94 -3.45 7.56
C SER A 103 5.59 -4.90 7.18
N GLU A 104 6.26 -5.45 6.17
CA GLU A 104 6.04 -6.83 5.72
C GLU A 104 6.44 -7.87 6.80
N SER A 105 7.48 -7.58 7.57
CA SER A 105 7.96 -8.48 8.63
C SER A 105 7.16 -8.40 9.94
N ALA A 106 6.30 -7.40 10.12
CA ALA A 106 5.61 -7.15 11.39
C ALA A 106 4.79 -8.36 11.89
N PHE A 107 3.98 -8.97 11.01
CA PHE A 107 3.16 -10.11 11.39
C PHE A 107 3.98 -11.39 11.65
N PRO A 108 4.93 -11.80 10.78
CA PRO A 108 5.82 -12.92 11.07
C PRO A 108 6.62 -12.75 12.36
N VAL A 109 7.15 -11.54 12.60
CA VAL A 109 7.88 -11.23 13.84
C VAL A 109 6.95 -11.38 15.04
N TYR A 110 5.72 -10.89 14.97
CA TYR A 110 4.72 -11.06 16.02
C TYR A 110 4.42 -12.55 16.32
N VAL A 111 4.35 -13.42 15.31
CA VAL A 111 4.10 -14.85 15.58
C VAL A 111 5.35 -15.55 16.12
N LEU A 112 6.52 -15.26 15.56
CA LEU A 112 7.76 -15.96 15.86
C LEU A 112 8.43 -15.53 17.17
N HIS A 113 8.21 -14.30 17.63
CA HIS A 113 8.94 -13.77 18.79
C HIS A 113 8.70 -14.58 20.07
N GLN A 114 7.50 -15.15 20.28
CA GLN A 114 7.20 -15.91 21.49
C GLN A 114 8.13 -17.12 21.65
N ALA A 115 8.32 -17.90 20.58
CA ALA A 115 9.26 -19.03 20.60
C ALA A 115 10.71 -18.54 20.77
N ALA A 116 11.06 -17.43 20.11
CA ALA A 116 12.38 -16.81 20.19
C ALA A 116 12.69 -16.17 21.56
N ILE A 117 11.69 -15.91 22.40
CA ILE A 117 11.87 -15.46 23.78
C ILE A 117 11.92 -16.66 24.73
N VAL A 118 10.98 -17.59 24.62
CA VAL A 118 10.83 -18.71 25.58
C VAL A 118 12.04 -19.64 25.53
N LEU A 119 12.48 -20.03 24.32
CA LEU A 119 13.57 -20.99 24.17
C LEU A 119 14.89 -20.45 24.73
N PRO A 120 15.38 -19.25 24.34
CA PRO A 120 16.56 -18.67 24.97
C PRO A 120 16.35 -18.33 26.45
N GLY A 121 15.16 -17.86 26.83
CA GLY A 121 14.82 -17.53 28.21
C GLY A 121 15.01 -18.69 29.18
N TYR A 122 14.67 -19.91 28.75
CA TYR A 122 14.87 -21.13 29.53
C TYR A 122 16.34 -21.39 29.90
N PHE A 123 17.28 -21.05 29.01
CA PHE A 123 18.71 -21.18 29.27
C PHE A 123 19.27 -19.97 30.02
N LEU A 124 18.86 -18.76 29.64
CA LEU A 124 19.30 -17.50 30.23
C LEU A 124 18.97 -17.38 31.72
N ILE A 125 17.83 -17.93 32.16
CA ILE A 125 17.42 -17.85 33.57
C ILE A 125 18.36 -18.64 34.49
N ARG A 126 18.98 -19.72 33.98
CA ARG A 126 19.90 -20.60 34.72
C ARG A 126 21.31 -20.02 34.87
N LEU A 127 21.66 -19.00 34.09
CA LEU A 127 22.96 -18.35 34.19
C LEU A 127 23.04 -17.49 35.47
N PRO A 128 24.19 -17.46 36.16
CA PRO A 128 24.41 -16.63 37.34
C PRO A 128 24.69 -15.16 36.96
N LEU A 129 23.83 -14.58 36.12
CA LEU A 129 23.93 -13.18 35.66
C LEU A 129 22.88 -12.30 36.36
N GLY A 130 23.17 -11.00 36.46
CA GLY A 130 22.23 -10.00 36.96
C GLY A 130 20.99 -9.86 36.07
N ILE A 131 19.87 -9.42 36.65
CA ILE A 131 18.57 -9.31 35.96
C ILE A 131 18.65 -8.37 34.75
N GLY A 132 19.33 -7.23 34.88
CA GLY A 132 19.51 -6.28 33.77
C GLY A 132 20.28 -6.90 32.60
N THR A 133 21.37 -7.62 32.87
CA THR A 133 22.14 -8.33 31.85
C THR A 133 21.31 -9.41 31.18
N LYS A 134 20.57 -10.20 31.96
CA LYS A 134 19.64 -11.22 31.43
C LYS A 134 18.59 -10.61 30.50
N PHE A 135 18.01 -9.48 30.89
CA PHE A 135 17.03 -8.76 30.08
C PHE A 135 17.62 -8.28 28.75
N VAL A 136 18.77 -7.59 28.78
CA VAL A 136 19.43 -7.10 27.56
C VAL A 136 19.83 -8.25 26.64
N LEU A 137 20.39 -9.34 27.21
CA LEU A 137 20.73 -10.53 26.44
C LEU A 137 19.50 -11.18 25.81
N LEU A 138 18.41 -11.32 26.57
CA LEU A 138 17.16 -11.89 26.07
C LEU A 138 16.55 -11.02 24.96
N LEU A 139 16.59 -9.69 25.11
CA LEU A 139 16.08 -8.75 24.11
C LEU A 139 16.87 -8.86 22.79
N ILE A 140 18.20 -8.76 22.85
CA ILE A 140 19.05 -8.86 21.66
C ILE A 140 18.87 -10.23 21.00
N LEU A 141 18.96 -11.30 21.80
CA LEU A 141 18.88 -12.65 21.29
C LEU A 141 17.52 -12.98 20.68
N SER A 142 16.42 -12.54 21.31
CA SER A 142 15.07 -12.76 20.78
C SER A 142 14.84 -12.00 19.47
N VAL A 143 15.24 -10.73 19.38
CA VAL A 143 15.11 -9.93 18.14
C VAL A 143 15.97 -10.54 17.02
N SER A 144 17.23 -10.85 17.30
CA SER A 144 18.14 -11.45 16.31
C SER A 144 17.64 -12.81 15.84
N LEU A 145 17.20 -13.68 16.75
CA LEU A 145 16.68 -15.01 16.41
C LEU A 145 15.39 -14.91 15.61
N THR A 146 14.48 -14.01 16.00
CA THR A 146 13.21 -13.80 15.28
C THR A 146 13.47 -13.33 13.85
N LEU A 147 14.35 -12.34 13.66
CA LEU A 147 14.71 -11.83 12.33
C LEU A 147 15.51 -12.85 11.51
N ALA A 148 16.35 -13.66 12.14
CA ALA A 148 17.08 -14.75 11.49
C ALA A 148 16.12 -15.83 10.95
N VAL A 149 15.20 -16.30 11.80
CA VAL A 149 14.16 -17.26 11.41
C VAL A 149 13.26 -16.66 10.32
N TYR A 150 12.85 -15.41 10.47
CA TYR A 150 12.11 -14.71 9.43
C TYR A 150 12.88 -14.69 8.10
N ARG A 151 14.15 -14.29 8.09
CA ARG A 151 14.95 -14.15 6.85
C ARG A 151 15.32 -15.48 6.20
N TRP A 152 15.54 -16.53 6.98
CA TRP A 152 16.04 -17.82 6.47
C TRP A 152 14.99 -18.93 6.37
N LEU A 153 13.90 -18.85 7.13
CA LEU A 153 12.87 -19.88 7.14
C LEU A 153 11.52 -19.38 6.64
N VAL A 154 11.18 -18.12 6.90
CA VAL A 154 9.92 -17.56 6.37
C VAL A 154 10.15 -16.99 4.97
N GLN A 155 11.07 -16.04 4.85
CA GLN A 155 11.27 -15.27 3.63
C GLN A 155 11.63 -16.11 2.38
N PRO A 156 12.36 -17.23 2.41
CA PRO A 156 12.70 -17.96 1.18
C PRO A 156 11.66 -19.00 0.75
N PHE A 157 10.78 -19.45 1.65
CA PHE A 157 9.84 -20.55 1.37
C PHE A 157 8.40 -20.05 1.24
N THR A 158 7.68 -20.57 0.25
CA THR A 158 6.30 -20.14 -0.07
C THR A 158 5.29 -20.56 1.00
N LEU A 159 5.42 -21.78 1.53
CA LEU A 159 4.47 -22.34 2.50
C LEU A 159 4.48 -21.58 3.84
N PRO A 160 5.64 -21.32 4.50
CA PRO A 160 5.70 -20.52 5.72
C PRO A 160 5.20 -19.09 5.55
N ARG A 161 5.46 -18.46 4.39
CA ARG A 161 4.91 -17.13 4.07
C ARG A 161 3.39 -17.14 4.03
N PHE A 162 2.82 -18.10 3.30
CA PHE A 162 1.38 -18.25 3.19
C PHE A 162 0.72 -18.49 4.55
N LEU A 163 1.27 -19.41 5.36
CA LEU A 163 0.76 -19.69 6.71
C LEU A 163 0.82 -18.46 7.63
N LEU A 164 1.80 -17.60 7.43
CA LEU A 164 1.96 -16.36 8.18
C LEU A 164 1.30 -15.16 7.49
N GLY A 165 0.31 -15.38 6.62
CA GLY A 165 -0.46 -14.28 6.00
C GLY A 165 0.38 -13.33 5.14
N MET A 166 1.60 -13.72 4.79
CA MET A 166 2.46 -12.97 3.89
C MET A 166 2.14 -13.33 2.45
N LYS A 167 2.35 -12.37 1.56
CA LYS A 167 2.27 -12.57 0.11
C LYS A 167 3.24 -13.70 -0.29
N PRO A 168 2.87 -14.65 -1.16
CA PRO A 168 3.78 -15.68 -1.64
C PRO A 168 5.09 -15.07 -2.18
N ASN A 169 6.21 -15.79 -2.04
CA ASN A 169 7.43 -15.34 -2.70
C ASN A 169 7.21 -15.26 -4.19
N ALA A 170 7.63 -14.15 -4.76
CA ALA A 170 7.72 -13.98 -6.18
C ALA A 170 8.46 -15.16 -6.82
N CYS A 171 7.89 -15.69 -7.90
CA CYS A 171 8.57 -16.61 -8.79
C CYS A 171 9.91 -15.96 -9.20
N PRO A 172 11.06 -16.65 -9.14
CA PRO A 172 12.28 -16.10 -9.68
C PRO A 172 12.06 -15.89 -11.18
N LEU A 173 11.83 -14.63 -11.58
CA LEU A 173 11.87 -14.25 -12.98
C LEU A 173 13.23 -14.73 -13.49
N ARG A 174 13.19 -15.78 -14.33
CA ARG A 174 14.30 -16.19 -15.16
C ARG A 174 14.73 -14.94 -15.91
N ARG A 175 15.83 -14.30 -15.49
CA ARG A 175 16.52 -13.29 -16.29
C ARG A 175 16.72 -13.95 -17.65
N ARG A 176 15.99 -13.49 -18.67
CA ARG A 176 16.42 -13.73 -20.04
C ARG A 176 17.78 -13.06 -20.11
N GLY A 177 18.84 -13.86 -20.18
CA GLY A 177 20.16 -13.35 -20.49
C GLY A 177 20.01 -12.52 -21.76
N ALA A 178 20.29 -11.22 -21.65
CA ALA A 178 20.54 -10.41 -22.81
C ALA A 178 21.82 -10.98 -23.43
N LEU A 179 21.66 -11.83 -24.44
CA LEU A 179 22.72 -12.14 -25.38
C LEU A 179 23.07 -10.82 -26.04
N SER A 180 24.14 -10.21 -25.55
CA SER A 180 24.87 -9.15 -26.23
C SER A 180 25.37 -9.72 -27.55
N ALA A 181 24.71 -9.36 -28.64
CA ALA A 181 25.21 -9.55 -29.99
C ALA A 181 25.53 -8.16 -30.55
N SER A 182 26.84 -7.89 -30.64
CA SER A 182 27.44 -6.71 -31.24
C SER A 182 27.15 -6.60 -32.74
N ALA A 183 26.91 -5.37 -33.22
CA ALA A 183 27.26 -4.86 -34.56
C ALA A 183 27.02 -3.34 -34.53
N ALA A 184 28.03 -2.47 -34.40
CA ALA A 184 28.97 -2.02 -35.42
C ALA A 184 28.35 -1.19 -36.57
N ALA A 185 28.95 0.00 -36.77
CA ALA A 185 29.05 0.83 -37.99
C ALA A 185 27.95 1.88 -38.30
N VAL A 186 28.31 3.15 -38.00
CA VAL A 186 28.46 4.31 -38.93
C VAL A 186 27.54 4.40 -40.16
N LEU A 187 26.85 5.55 -40.32
CA LEU A 187 26.80 6.44 -41.51
C LEU A 187 25.73 7.52 -41.25
N LEU A 188 26.10 8.79 -41.08
CA LEU A 188 26.31 9.86 -42.08
C LEU A 188 25.14 10.86 -42.10
N ALA A 189 25.53 12.13 -42.33
CA ALA A 189 24.69 13.31 -42.27
C ALA A 189 23.63 13.38 -43.38
N ALA A 190 22.49 13.99 -43.05
CA ALA A 190 21.62 14.67 -44.01
C ALA A 190 20.99 15.89 -43.35
N VAL A 191 21.51 17.07 -43.68
CA VAL A 191 20.82 18.36 -43.55
C VAL A 191 19.72 18.38 -44.62
N GLY A 192 18.46 18.55 -44.21
CA GLY A 192 17.32 18.60 -45.11
C GLY A 192 16.21 19.52 -44.59
N LEU A 193 16.10 20.69 -45.21
CA LEU A 193 14.90 21.50 -45.49
C LEU A 193 13.71 21.41 -44.51
N ALA A 194 13.53 22.45 -43.70
CA ALA A 194 12.33 22.66 -42.90
C ALA A 194 11.17 23.20 -43.76
N LEU A 195 10.16 22.36 -43.99
CA LEU A 195 8.82 22.78 -44.42
C LEU A 195 8.03 23.33 -43.22
N PRO A 196 7.10 24.28 -43.39
CA PRO A 196 6.26 24.74 -42.31
C PRO A 196 5.28 23.61 -41.94
N ALA A 197 5.36 23.15 -40.69
CA ALA A 197 4.43 22.16 -40.16
C ALA A 197 3.04 22.78 -40.00
N ARG A 198 2.07 22.27 -40.75
CA ARG A 198 0.64 22.52 -40.51
C ARG A 198 0.32 21.92 -39.15
N SER A 199 -0.09 22.74 -38.18
CA SER A 199 -0.54 22.23 -36.87
C SER A 199 -1.78 21.36 -37.11
N ALA A 200 -1.62 20.05 -36.96
CA ALA A 200 -2.74 19.12 -36.96
C ALA A 200 -3.57 19.41 -35.71
N ALA A 201 -4.89 19.45 -35.84
CA ALA A 201 -5.78 19.59 -34.69
C ALA A 201 -5.43 18.53 -33.63
N ALA A 202 -5.39 18.94 -32.35
CA ALA A 202 -5.11 18.05 -31.24
C ALA A 202 -5.99 16.81 -31.32
N THR A 203 -5.37 15.64 -31.49
CA THR A 203 -6.10 14.36 -31.52
C THR A 203 -5.93 13.65 -30.18
N PRO A 204 -6.96 12.97 -29.67
CA PRO A 204 -6.83 12.15 -28.46
C PRO A 204 -6.08 10.84 -28.73
N VAL A 205 -5.85 10.50 -30.00
CA VAL A 205 -5.07 9.34 -30.41
C VAL A 205 -3.61 9.52 -29.99
N GLY A 206 -3.01 8.47 -29.44
CA GLY A 206 -1.62 8.46 -29.00
C GLY A 206 -1.41 7.82 -27.64
N LEU A 207 -0.21 8.01 -27.10
CA LEU A 207 0.23 7.46 -25.83
C LEU A 207 0.04 8.47 -24.70
N TRP A 208 -0.62 8.06 -23.62
CA TRP A 208 -0.95 8.93 -22.49
C TRP A 208 -0.57 8.28 -21.16
N TYR A 209 0.10 9.02 -20.29
CA TYR A 209 0.23 8.67 -18.89
C TYR A 209 -1.10 8.89 -18.18
N ALA A 210 -1.64 7.83 -17.56
CA ALA A 210 -2.77 7.94 -16.66
C ALA A 210 -2.42 8.75 -15.40
N GLU A 211 -3.43 9.24 -14.68
CA GLU A 211 -3.24 10.03 -13.45
C GLU A 211 -2.28 9.33 -12.48
N GLY A 212 -1.27 10.07 -12.00
CA GLY A 212 -0.21 9.53 -11.13
C GLY A 212 0.91 8.78 -11.84
N GLY A 213 0.88 8.65 -13.18
CA GLY A 213 1.97 8.07 -13.97
C GLY A 213 2.14 6.55 -13.83
N ALA A 214 1.18 5.87 -13.21
CA ALA A 214 1.26 4.44 -12.93
C ALA A 214 1.08 3.55 -14.18
N ALA A 215 0.49 4.08 -15.25
CA ALA A 215 0.24 3.38 -16.51
C ALA A 215 0.37 4.32 -17.71
N GLN A 216 0.75 3.78 -18.87
CA GLN A 216 0.52 4.42 -20.15
C GLN A 216 -0.57 3.67 -20.91
N VAL A 217 -1.53 4.42 -21.42
CA VAL A 217 -2.64 3.92 -22.22
C VAL A 217 -2.46 4.44 -23.64
N ALA A 218 -2.44 3.53 -24.61
CA ALA A 218 -2.53 3.86 -26.02
C ALA A 218 -4.01 4.02 -26.36
N ILE A 219 -4.40 5.22 -26.79
CA ILE A 219 -5.72 5.51 -27.31
C ILE A 219 -5.67 5.43 -28.83
N GLU A 220 -6.52 4.60 -29.41
CA GLU A 220 -6.59 4.31 -30.84
C GLU A 220 -8.04 4.33 -31.32
N ALA A 221 -8.23 4.52 -32.63
CA ALA A 221 -9.55 4.42 -33.24
C ALA A 221 -9.94 2.95 -33.41
N CYS A 222 -11.11 2.57 -32.87
CA CYS A 222 -11.72 1.26 -33.02
C CYS A 222 -13.04 1.40 -33.81
N GLY A 223 -12.92 1.58 -35.13
CA GLY A 223 -14.04 1.96 -35.99
C GLY A 223 -14.37 3.44 -35.86
N ASN A 224 -15.62 3.77 -35.50
CA ASN A 224 -16.08 5.15 -35.29
C ASN A 224 -15.98 5.60 -33.82
N GLU A 225 -15.35 4.78 -32.97
CA GLU A 225 -15.19 5.00 -31.54
C GLU A 225 -13.71 5.06 -31.17
N LEU A 226 -13.41 5.55 -29.97
CA LEU A 226 -12.08 5.44 -29.39
C LEU A 226 -12.03 4.31 -28.36
N CYS A 227 -10.95 3.54 -28.45
CA CYS A 227 -10.60 2.49 -27.51
C CYS A 227 -9.23 2.79 -26.90
N GLY A 228 -8.98 2.27 -25.70
CA GLY A 228 -7.74 2.49 -24.98
C GLY A 228 -7.21 1.21 -24.40
N ARG A 229 -5.94 0.92 -24.68
CA ARG A 229 -5.23 -0.28 -24.19
C ARG A 229 -4.05 0.12 -23.32
N VAL A 230 -3.85 -0.59 -22.22
CA VAL A 230 -2.65 -0.44 -21.39
C VAL A 230 -1.44 -0.98 -22.16
N VAL A 231 -0.49 -0.12 -22.50
CA VAL A 231 0.73 -0.50 -23.24
C VAL A 231 1.99 -0.47 -22.37
N TRP A 232 1.91 0.22 -21.24
CA TRP A 232 2.98 0.24 -20.24
C TRP A 232 2.39 0.42 -18.85
N LEU A 233 3.09 -0.14 -17.86
CA LEU A 233 2.80 0.03 -16.45
C LEU A 233 4.10 0.43 -15.77
N GLY A 234 4.04 1.38 -14.84
CA GLY A 234 5.18 1.72 -13.99
C GLY A 234 5.60 0.56 -13.09
N SER A 235 4.62 -0.25 -12.69
CA SER A 235 4.84 -1.55 -12.06
C SER A 235 4.07 -2.62 -12.85
N PRO A 236 4.65 -3.20 -13.91
CA PRO A 236 3.99 -4.22 -14.72
C PRO A 236 3.87 -5.56 -14.01
N PHE A 237 4.50 -5.66 -12.84
CA PHE A 237 4.48 -6.84 -11.99
C PHE A 237 3.65 -6.57 -10.74
N ASP A 238 2.95 -7.60 -10.30
CA ASP A 238 2.37 -7.64 -8.96
C ASP A 238 3.47 -7.79 -7.89
N GLU A 239 3.05 -7.82 -6.64
CA GLU A 239 3.95 -7.95 -5.50
C GLU A 239 4.66 -9.31 -5.46
N GLU A 240 4.19 -10.28 -6.25
CA GLU A 240 4.82 -11.58 -6.48
C GLU A 240 5.67 -11.62 -7.77
N GLY A 241 6.01 -10.47 -8.35
CA GLY A 241 6.87 -10.38 -9.54
C GLY A 241 6.28 -11.05 -10.79
N CYS A 242 5.02 -11.49 -10.72
CA CYS A 242 4.29 -12.03 -11.85
C CYS A 242 3.69 -10.86 -12.63
N ASP A 243 3.43 -11.07 -13.92
CA ASP A 243 2.70 -10.07 -14.71
C ASP A 243 1.39 -9.72 -14.00
N LEU A 244 1.14 -8.43 -13.80
CA LEU A 244 -0.07 -7.94 -13.12
C LEU A 244 -1.30 -8.54 -13.81
N ARG A 245 -2.17 -9.20 -13.03
CA ARG A 245 -3.38 -9.85 -13.53
C ARG A 245 -4.64 -9.17 -13.02
N ASP A 246 -5.74 -9.39 -13.73
CA ASP A 246 -7.04 -8.80 -13.45
C ASP A 246 -7.78 -9.49 -12.29
N ARG A 247 -7.11 -9.67 -11.14
CA ARG A 247 -7.56 -10.53 -10.04
C ARG A 247 -8.90 -10.10 -9.42
N HIS A 248 -9.25 -8.82 -9.53
CA HIS A 248 -10.49 -8.26 -8.97
C HIS A 248 -11.67 -8.31 -9.95
N ASN A 249 -11.51 -8.88 -11.15
CA ASN A 249 -12.61 -8.95 -12.10
C ASN A 249 -13.82 -9.68 -11.49
N PRO A 250 -15.05 -9.14 -11.61
CA PRO A 250 -16.25 -9.80 -11.11
C PRO A 250 -16.45 -11.18 -11.74
N ASP A 251 -16.07 -11.36 -13.02
CA ASP A 251 -16.07 -12.65 -13.70
C ASP A 251 -14.80 -13.46 -13.34
N PRO A 252 -14.93 -14.62 -12.66
CA PRO A 252 -13.80 -15.46 -12.30
C PRO A 252 -12.95 -15.93 -13.49
N THR A 253 -13.56 -16.09 -14.68
CA THR A 253 -12.87 -16.58 -15.88
C THR A 253 -11.90 -15.53 -16.47
N LEU A 254 -12.17 -14.25 -16.22
CA LEU A 254 -11.34 -13.15 -16.70
C LEU A 254 -10.16 -12.84 -15.76
N ARG A 255 -10.19 -13.33 -14.51
CA ARG A 255 -9.18 -13.01 -13.48
C ARG A 255 -7.75 -13.41 -13.81
N SER A 256 -7.57 -14.35 -14.73
CA SER A 256 -6.25 -14.83 -15.13
C SER A 256 -5.58 -13.99 -16.22
N ARG A 257 -6.30 -13.04 -16.86
CA ARG A 257 -5.75 -12.20 -17.94
C ARG A 257 -4.78 -11.16 -17.40
N ARG A 258 -3.81 -10.78 -18.22
CA ARG A 258 -2.80 -9.76 -17.88
C ARG A 258 -3.40 -8.36 -18.00
N VAL A 259 -2.98 -7.45 -17.13
CA VAL A 259 -3.32 -6.02 -17.18
C VAL A 259 -2.53 -5.32 -18.29
N MET A 260 -1.28 -5.73 -18.53
CA MET A 260 -0.54 -5.33 -19.73
C MET A 260 -1.27 -5.83 -20.98
N GLY A 261 -1.62 -4.91 -21.88
CA GLY A 261 -2.40 -5.19 -23.08
C GLY A 261 -3.91 -5.22 -22.85
N LEU A 262 -4.38 -4.96 -21.63
CA LEU A 262 -5.81 -4.92 -21.32
C LEU A 262 -6.45 -3.67 -21.94
N GLU A 263 -7.60 -3.88 -22.58
CA GLU A 263 -8.45 -2.80 -23.03
C GLU A 263 -9.22 -2.24 -21.83
N VAL A 264 -8.94 -0.99 -21.49
CA VAL A 264 -9.50 -0.29 -20.33
C VAL A 264 -10.46 0.83 -20.72
N LEU A 265 -10.43 1.29 -21.97
CA LEU A 265 -11.38 2.26 -22.50
C LEU A 265 -12.08 1.71 -23.74
N GLN A 266 -13.40 1.90 -23.81
CA GLN A 266 -14.24 1.45 -24.93
C GLN A 266 -15.41 2.40 -25.14
N GLY A 267 -15.99 2.43 -26.35
CA GLY A 267 -17.29 3.06 -26.58
C GLY A 267 -17.30 4.59 -26.68
N LEU A 268 -16.13 5.24 -26.71
CA LEU A 268 -16.03 6.70 -26.72
C LEU A 268 -16.37 7.26 -28.11
N LYS A 269 -17.52 7.92 -28.23
CA LYS A 269 -18.03 8.49 -29.49
C LYS A 269 -17.73 9.99 -29.58
N PRO A 270 -17.21 10.49 -30.72
CA PRO A 270 -16.93 11.90 -30.89
C PRO A 270 -18.21 12.74 -30.89
N LEU A 271 -18.14 13.92 -30.27
CA LEU A 271 -19.12 14.98 -30.39
C LEU A 271 -18.55 16.16 -31.20
N PRO A 272 -19.40 16.97 -31.86
CA PRO A 272 -18.95 18.13 -32.64
C PRO A 272 -18.16 19.19 -31.85
N ASN A 273 -18.32 19.20 -30.53
CA ASN A 273 -17.63 20.13 -29.62
C ASN A 273 -16.19 19.70 -29.25
N GLY A 274 -15.67 18.63 -29.85
CA GLY A 274 -14.33 18.11 -29.57
C GLY A 274 -14.23 17.30 -28.26
N SER A 275 -15.35 16.78 -27.77
CA SER A 275 -15.39 15.82 -26.65
C SER A 275 -15.81 14.43 -27.11
N TRP A 276 -15.53 13.41 -26.30
CA TRP A 276 -15.95 12.04 -26.56
C TRP A 276 -16.80 11.51 -25.41
N VAL A 277 -17.90 10.86 -25.74
CA VAL A 277 -18.95 10.52 -24.77
C VAL A 277 -19.43 9.08 -24.91
N SER A 278 -20.25 8.64 -23.94
CA SER A 278 -20.83 7.29 -23.88
C SER A 278 -19.82 6.16 -23.73
N GLY A 279 -18.59 6.50 -23.35
CA GLY A 279 -17.53 5.53 -23.13
C GLY A 279 -17.71 4.81 -21.81
N SER A 280 -16.93 3.74 -21.64
CA SER A 280 -16.72 3.08 -20.37
C SER A 280 -15.22 2.97 -20.08
N ILE A 281 -14.88 3.05 -18.79
CA ILE A 281 -13.53 2.81 -18.29
C ILE A 281 -13.55 1.67 -17.27
N TYR A 282 -12.74 0.65 -17.52
CA TYR A 282 -12.52 -0.46 -16.60
C TYR A 282 -11.30 -0.19 -15.73
N ASP A 283 -11.45 -0.30 -14.41
CA ASP A 283 -10.35 -0.23 -13.46
C ASP A 283 -9.97 -1.65 -12.97
N PRO A 284 -8.86 -2.24 -13.45
CA PRO A 284 -8.41 -3.57 -13.03
C PRO A 284 -7.96 -3.62 -11.56
N THR A 285 -7.71 -2.46 -10.92
CA THR A 285 -7.33 -2.37 -9.51
C THR A 285 -8.52 -2.69 -8.62
N THR A 286 -9.72 -2.24 -9.00
CA THR A 286 -10.95 -2.41 -8.22
C THR A 286 -11.92 -3.43 -8.82
N GLY A 287 -11.76 -3.79 -10.10
CA GLY A 287 -12.68 -4.65 -10.84
C GLY A 287 -13.94 -3.95 -11.33
N ASN A 288 -14.03 -2.63 -11.14
CA ASN A 288 -15.23 -1.85 -11.45
C ASN A 288 -15.15 -1.21 -12.83
N THR A 289 -16.32 -1.08 -13.47
CA THR A 289 -16.47 -0.36 -14.74
C THR A 289 -17.31 0.90 -14.50
N TYR A 290 -16.83 2.03 -14.99
CA TYR A 290 -17.50 3.32 -14.86
C TYR A 290 -17.86 3.86 -16.24
N ALA A 291 -18.97 4.59 -16.36
CA ALA A 291 -19.22 5.37 -17.55
C ALA A 291 -18.23 6.54 -17.61
N CYS A 292 -17.76 6.91 -18.80
CA CYS A 292 -16.78 7.98 -18.94
C CYS A 292 -17.04 8.90 -20.13
N HIS A 293 -16.53 10.13 -19.98
CA HIS A 293 -16.42 11.11 -21.05
C HIS A 293 -15.00 11.68 -21.05
N LEU A 294 -14.54 12.11 -22.22
CA LEU A 294 -13.17 12.53 -22.47
C LEU A 294 -13.17 13.88 -23.17
N THR A 295 -12.31 14.78 -22.71
CA THR A 295 -12.11 16.10 -23.31
C THR A 295 -10.63 16.40 -23.41
N LEU A 296 -10.19 16.96 -24.53
CA LEU A 296 -8.83 17.47 -24.68
C LEU A 296 -8.68 18.84 -24.01
N ASP A 297 -7.54 19.06 -23.39
CA ASP A 297 -7.15 20.29 -22.71
C ASP A 297 -5.80 20.76 -23.26
N GLY A 298 -5.83 21.32 -24.47
CA GLY A 298 -4.64 21.56 -25.29
C GLY A 298 -4.10 20.29 -25.95
N ASP A 299 -2.84 20.34 -26.38
CA ASP A 299 -2.22 19.25 -27.17
C ASP A 299 -1.72 18.09 -26.30
N ASP A 300 -1.34 18.38 -25.05
CA ASP A 300 -0.59 17.46 -24.18
C ASP A 300 -1.36 16.98 -22.95
N ARG A 301 -2.59 17.45 -22.73
CA ARG A 301 -3.42 17.05 -21.58
C ARG A 301 -4.80 16.57 -22.02
N LEU A 302 -5.27 15.57 -21.31
CA LEU A 302 -6.55 14.93 -21.55
C LEU A 302 -7.26 14.79 -20.21
N ARG A 303 -8.51 15.27 -20.13
CA ARG A 303 -9.34 15.13 -18.94
C ARG A 303 -10.34 14.00 -19.18
N LEU A 304 -10.26 12.97 -18.35
CA LEU A 304 -11.13 11.82 -18.39
C LEU A 304 -11.99 11.81 -17.13
N ARG A 305 -13.32 11.92 -17.29
CA ARG A 305 -14.27 11.89 -16.18
C ARG A 305 -15.00 10.56 -16.14
N GLY A 306 -14.77 9.78 -15.08
CA GLY A 306 -15.49 8.53 -14.78
C GLY A 306 -16.58 8.76 -13.74
N TYR A 307 -17.76 8.15 -13.92
CA TYR A 307 -18.93 8.32 -13.04
C TYR A 307 -19.83 7.09 -12.99
N LEU A 308 -20.65 7.00 -11.94
CA LEU A 308 -21.67 5.97 -11.77
C LEU A 308 -23.06 6.56 -12.08
N GLY A 309 -23.70 6.10 -13.16
CA GLY A 309 -25.04 6.53 -13.56
C GLY A 309 -25.08 7.95 -14.15
N ILE A 310 -24.94 8.99 -13.33
CA ILE A 310 -24.97 10.40 -13.75
C ILE A 310 -23.59 11.08 -13.63
N PRO A 311 -23.20 11.96 -14.59
CA PRO A 311 -21.88 12.62 -14.56
C PRO A 311 -21.56 13.42 -13.30
N LEU A 312 -22.56 13.83 -12.52
CA LEU A 312 -22.36 14.58 -11.27
C LEU A 312 -21.70 13.71 -10.17
N LEU A 313 -21.98 12.41 -10.16
CA LEU A 313 -21.46 11.45 -9.18
C LEU A 313 -20.22 10.74 -9.74
N GLY A 314 -19.14 11.50 -9.93
CA GLY A 314 -17.92 11.01 -10.54
C GLY A 314 -16.68 11.84 -10.25
N ARG A 315 -15.54 11.34 -10.73
CA ARG A 315 -14.22 11.95 -10.59
C ARG A 315 -13.63 12.25 -11.96
N THR A 316 -12.95 13.39 -12.08
CA THR A 316 -12.15 13.73 -13.25
C THR A 316 -10.68 13.43 -12.96
N THR A 317 -10.02 12.78 -13.90
CA THR A 317 -8.60 12.44 -13.89
C THR A 317 -7.91 13.16 -15.05
N THR A 318 -6.68 13.61 -14.87
CA THR A 318 -5.92 14.32 -15.92
C THR A 318 -4.75 13.45 -16.37
N TRP A 319 -4.71 13.17 -17.66
CA TRP A 319 -3.69 12.35 -18.32
C TRP A 319 -2.77 13.24 -19.13
N THR A 320 -1.50 12.85 -19.24
CA THR A 320 -0.47 13.64 -19.93
C THR A 320 0.13 12.87 -21.10
N ARG A 321 0.38 13.54 -22.23
CA ARG A 321 0.89 12.88 -23.42
C ARG A 321 2.33 12.41 -23.22
N VAL A 322 2.61 11.15 -23.57
CA VAL A 322 3.98 10.60 -23.54
C VAL A 322 4.82 11.32 -24.60
N GLY A 323 5.98 11.85 -24.21
CA GLY A 323 6.86 12.62 -25.10
C GLY A 323 6.75 14.14 -24.97
N ALA A 324 5.77 14.67 -24.23
CA ALA A 324 5.74 16.09 -23.84
C ALA A 324 6.87 16.49 -22.84
N GLY A 325 7.74 15.53 -22.50
CA GLY A 325 8.69 15.53 -21.38
C GLY A 325 10.04 16.20 -21.62
N ASN A 326 10.10 17.32 -22.35
CA ASN A 326 11.19 18.29 -22.11
C ASN A 326 10.85 19.27 -20.98
N ARG A 327 9.76 19.04 -20.23
CA ARG A 327 9.26 19.90 -19.14
C ARG A 327 8.97 19.18 -17.82
N MET A 328 9.19 17.87 -17.72
CA MET A 328 8.99 17.15 -16.44
C MET A 328 10.19 17.27 -15.47
N CYS A 329 11.36 17.71 -15.98
CA CYS A 329 12.60 17.84 -15.20
C CYS A 329 13.04 19.29 -14.97
N ARG A 330 12.16 20.28 -15.15
CA ARG A 330 12.59 21.69 -15.16
C ARG A 330 11.55 22.65 -14.58
N GLU A 331 11.09 22.40 -13.36
CA GLU A 331 10.47 23.44 -12.50
C GLU A 331 10.26 22.86 -11.10
N ASP A 332 11.29 23.01 -10.25
CA ASP A 332 11.19 23.31 -8.81
C ASP A 332 12.62 23.42 -8.22
N ASP A 333 13.49 24.18 -8.89
CA ASP A 333 14.77 24.61 -8.34
C ASP A 333 14.92 26.11 -8.66
N ARG A 334 14.22 26.93 -7.86
CA ARG A 334 14.48 28.35 -7.60
C ARG A 334 13.62 28.85 -6.43
#